data_AF-A0A0T5Z3H9-F1
#
_entry.id   AF-A0A0T5Z3H9-F1
#
_cell.length_a   1.000
_cell.length_b   1.000
_cell.length_c   1.000
_cell.angle_alpha   90.00
_cell.angle_beta   90.00
_cell.angle_gamma   90.00
#
_symmetry.space_group_name_H-M   'P 1'
#
loop_
_entity.id
_entity.type
_entity.pdbx_description
1 polymer ?
#
loop_
_entity_poly.entity_id
_entity_poly.type
_entity_poly.pdbx_seq_one_letter_code
_entity_poly.pdbx_strand_id
1 'polypeptide(L)'
;MRELGQWLARKISEWLVKEGPPPNSPLCDFNRLCYELRPGDILLLEGRSRVSEVIKIITQSSWTHSALYIGRLYDIADPKLRKRVKDAYQGDPNQQLIIEALLGEGTIVAPISKYRMEHLRICRPSGLEPSDAQRIIAYVIKHLGSGYDVRQLLDLARFLFPWTVLPRRWRWRWRWRSSLFEHNVGGPTRTVCSCLLAEAYNLVNFPILPFIDRGDDGSIRFFKRNPRLFTPKDFDYSPYFDIIKYPFLGLDDLGV
;
A
#
# COMPACT_ATOMS: atom_id res chain seq x y z
N MET A 1 15.35 -24.25 20.09
CA MET A 1 15.23 -22.79 20.37
C MET A 1 14.81 -21.95 19.14
N ARG A 2 15.29 -22.22 17.92
CA ARG A 2 14.88 -21.47 16.71
C ARG A 2 13.40 -21.65 16.33
N GLU A 3 12.85 -22.86 16.48
CA GLU A 3 11.44 -23.15 16.13
C GLU A 3 10.43 -22.47 17.06
N LEU A 4 10.70 -22.41 18.36
CA LEU A 4 9.84 -21.72 19.33
C LEU A 4 9.77 -20.21 19.04
N GLY A 5 10.91 -19.61 18.68
CA GLY A 5 10.97 -18.20 18.27
C GLY A 5 10.20 -17.91 16.99
N GLN A 6 10.29 -18.80 15.99
CA GLN A 6 9.52 -18.69 14.74
C GLN A 6 8.02 -18.87 14.97
N TRP A 7 7.63 -19.83 15.81
CA TRP A 7 6.23 -20.03 16.19
C TRP A 7 5.64 -18.81 16.89
N LEU A 8 6.36 -18.25 17.86
CA LEU A 8 5.93 -17.06 18.59
C LEU A 8 5.85 -15.84 17.67
N ALA A 9 6.85 -15.64 16.81
CA ALA A 9 6.86 -14.57 15.82
C ALA A 9 5.65 -14.67 14.87
N ARG A 10 5.30 -15.89 14.42
CA ARG A 10 4.12 -16.11 13.59
C ARG A 10 2.83 -15.78 14.34
N LYS A 11 2.68 -16.22 15.60
CA LYS A 11 1.48 -15.91 16.42
C LYS A 11 1.32 -14.42 16.68
N ILE A 12 2.42 -13.72 16.94
CA ILE A 12 2.41 -12.25 17.07
C ILE A 12 2.02 -11.61 15.74
N SER A 13 2.55 -12.12 14.63
CA SER A 13 2.23 -11.62 13.30
C SER A 13 0.73 -11.76 12.97
N GLU A 14 0.17 -12.96 13.19
CA GLU A 14 -1.27 -13.23 13.05
C GLU A 14 -2.11 -12.28 13.90
N TRP A 15 -1.69 -12.04 15.15
CA TRP A 15 -2.39 -11.14 16.07
C TRP A 15 -2.30 -9.66 15.64
N LEU A 16 -1.20 -9.23 15.03
CA LEU A 16 -1.00 -7.86 14.57
C LEU A 16 -1.78 -7.55 13.30
N VAL A 17 -1.83 -8.48 12.36
CA VAL A 17 -2.49 -8.35 11.05
C VAL A 17 -4.01 -8.57 11.16
N LYS A 18 -4.49 -9.24 12.22
CA LYS A 18 -5.93 -9.44 12.44
C LYS A 18 -6.70 -8.12 12.41
N GLU A 19 -7.65 -8.03 11.48
CA GLU A 19 -8.54 -6.89 11.35
C GLU A 19 -9.56 -6.83 12.50
N GLY A 20 -9.92 -5.62 12.91
CA GLY A 20 -10.98 -5.36 13.87
C GLY A 20 -12.40 -5.66 13.33
N PRO A 21 -13.47 -5.29 14.05
CA PRO A 21 -14.84 -5.33 13.53
C PRO A 21 -15.06 -4.25 12.46
N PRO A 22 -15.86 -4.51 11.40
CA PRO A 22 -16.13 -3.53 10.34
C PRO A 22 -16.88 -2.32 10.92
N PRO A 23 -16.75 -1.13 10.30
CA PRO A 23 -17.50 0.04 10.72
C PRO A 23 -19.01 -0.20 10.56
N ASN A 24 -19.80 0.37 11.48
CA ASN A 24 -21.27 0.23 11.48
C ASN A 24 -21.93 0.88 10.25
N SER A 25 -21.26 1.85 9.63
CA SER A 25 -21.74 2.54 8.44
C SER A 25 -20.62 2.61 7.39
N PRO A 26 -20.84 2.13 6.15
CA PRO A 26 -19.87 2.29 5.08
C PRO A 26 -19.71 3.78 4.74
N LEU A 27 -18.46 4.24 4.62
CA LEU A 27 -18.16 5.62 4.23
C LEU A 27 -18.15 5.80 2.71
N CYS A 28 -18.00 4.70 1.95
CA CYS A 28 -17.97 4.72 0.50
C CYS A 28 -18.99 3.78 -0.15
N ASP A 29 -19.57 4.19 -1.28
CA ASP A 29 -20.32 3.32 -2.17
C ASP A 29 -19.33 2.48 -3.00
N PHE A 30 -19.12 1.25 -2.54
CA PHE A 30 -18.20 0.30 -3.16
C PHE A 30 -18.57 -0.03 -4.61
N ASN A 31 -19.87 -0.10 -4.95
CA ASN A 31 -20.30 -0.50 -6.29
C ASN A 31 -20.03 0.62 -7.29
N ARG A 32 -20.34 1.87 -6.94
CA ARG A 32 -19.99 3.04 -7.76
C ARG A 32 -18.48 3.18 -7.92
N LEU A 33 -17.72 2.97 -6.84
CA LEU A 33 -16.27 2.99 -6.87
C LEU A 33 -15.71 1.94 -7.84
N CYS A 34 -16.20 0.70 -7.80
CA CYS A 34 -15.78 -0.37 -8.71
C CYS A 34 -16.14 -0.10 -10.17
N TYR A 35 -17.20 0.67 -10.43
CA TYR A 35 -17.58 1.06 -11.79
C TYR A 35 -16.61 2.08 -12.38
N GLU A 36 -16.10 3.01 -11.55
CA GLU A 36 -15.20 4.07 -12.02
C GLU A 36 -13.76 3.61 -12.22
N LEU A 37 -13.34 2.52 -11.56
CA LEU A 37 -11.94 2.09 -11.55
C LEU A 37 -11.36 1.78 -12.93
N ARG A 38 -10.11 2.22 -13.14
CA ARG A 38 -9.35 2.01 -14.37
C ARG A 38 -8.00 1.36 -14.07
N PRO A 39 -7.53 0.42 -14.91
CA PRO A 39 -6.22 -0.20 -14.73
C PRO A 39 -5.12 0.86 -14.59
N GLY A 40 -4.29 0.73 -13.56
CA GLY A 40 -3.29 1.75 -13.20
C GLY A 40 -3.75 2.75 -12.13
N ASP A 41 -5.00 2.70 -11.69
CA ASP A 41 -5.43 3.44 -10.50
C ASP A 41 -4.78 2.84 -9.23
N ILE A 42 -4.43 3.71 -8.28
CA ILE A 42 -4.04 3.30 -6.92
C ILE A 42 -5.27 3.38 -6.03
N LEU A 43 -5.51 2.34 -5.26
CA LEU A 43 -6.49 2.33 -4.19
C LEU A 43 -5.78 2.62 -2.87
N LEU A 44 -6.26 3.63 -2.14
CA LEU A 44 -5.88 3.86 -0.76
C LEU A 44 -6.92 3.25 0.16
N LEU A 45 -6.42 2.59 1.21
CA LEU A 45 -7.25 1.84 2.15
C LEU A 45 -6.96 2.26 3.58
N GLU A 46 -8.05 2.48 4.31
CA GLU A 46 -8.02 2.66 5.75
C GLU A 46 -8.17 1.30 6.44
N GLY A 47 -7.05 0.68 6.77
CA GLY A 47 -7.03 -0.60 7.44
C GLY A 47 -7.41 -0.49 8.92
N ARG A 48 -7.90 -1.60 9.46
CA ARG A 48 -8.41 -1.74 10.83
C ARG A 48 -7.61 -2.71 11.69
N SER A 49 -6.46 -3.15 11.19
CA SER A 49 -5.54 -4.03 11.93
C SER A 49 -4.77 -3.22 12.97
N ARG A 50 -4.12 -3.90 13.94
CA ARG A 50 -3.27 -3.20 14.91
C ARG A 50 -2.08 -2.53 14.24
N VAL A 51 -1.53 -3.17 13.20
CA VAL A 51 -0.49 -2.58 12.35
C VAL A 51 -0.99 -1.28 11.73
N SER A 52 -2.22 -1.30 11.18
CA SER A 52 -2.84 -0.15 10.56
C SER A 52 -2.86 1.04 11.53
N GLU A 53 -3.25 0.83 12.79
CA GLU A 53 -3.22 1.91 13.81
C GLU A 53 -1.84 2.50 14.04
N VAL A 54 -0.77 1.69 14.06
CA VAL A 54 0.60 2.23 14.13
C VAL A 54 0.94 3.05 12.90
N ILE A 55 0.59 2.56 11.72
CA ILE A 55 0.85 3.26 10.46
C ILE A 55 0.15 4.62 10.48
N LYS A 56 -1.10 4.70 10.96
CA LYS A 56 -1.84 5.96 11.09
C LYS A 56 -1.09 6.96 11.98
N ILE A 57 -0.60 6.49 13.13
CA ILE A 57 0.16 7.31 14.08
C ILE A 57 1.48 7.78 13.47
N ILE A 58 2.25 6.90 12.83
CA ILE A 58 3.57 7.26 12.28
C ILE A 58 3.44 8.21 11.09
N THR A 59 2.49 7.93 10.20
CA THR A 59 2.31 8.70 8.95
C THR A 59 1.43 9.93 9.13
N GLN A 60 0.79 10.09 10.29
CA GLN A 60 -0.18 11.16 10.56
C GLN A 60 -1.21 11.24 9.41
N SER A 61 -1.81 10.09 9.13
CA SER A 61 -2.72 9.83 8.01
C SER A 61 -3.76 8.79 8.41
N SER A 62 -4.96 8.83 7.83
CA SER A 62 -5.89 7.70 7.91
C SER A 62 -5.50 6.55 6.98
N TRP A 63 -4.77 6.83 5.90
CA TRP A 63 -4.37 5.84 4.89
C TRP A 63 -3.25 4.94 5.40
N THR A 64 -3.53 3.64 5.45
CA THR A 64 -2.58 2.65 5.99
C THR A 64 -2.04 1.69 4.95
N HIS A 65 -2.71 1.59 3.81
CA HIS A 65 -2.35 0.67 2.76
C HIS A 65 -2.63 1.28 1.38
N SER A 66 -1.90 0.79 0.39
CA SER A 66 -2.05 1.17 -1.01
C SER A 66 -1.96 -0.06 -1.89
N ALA A 67 -2.91 -0.23 -2.80
CA ALA A 67 -2.96 -1.34 -3.76
C ALA A 67 -3.06 -0.81 -5.20
N LEU A 68 -2.52 -1.53 -6.17
CA LEU A 68 -2.68 -1.20 -7.59
C LEU A 68 -3.89 -1.93 -8.15
N TYR A 69 -4.81 -1.21 -8.78
CA TYR A 69 -5.88 -1.83 -9.56
C TYR A 69 -5.37 -2.26 -10.94
N ILE A 70 -5.59 -3.53 -11.28
CA ILE A 70 -5.10 -4.12 -12.54
C ILE A 70 -6.21 -4.50 -13.52
N GLY A 71 -7.47 -4.18 -13.18
CA GLY A 71 -8.64 -4.61 -13.96
C GLY A 71 -8.99 -6.07 -13.72
N ARG A 72 -9.69 -6.67 -14.67
CA ARG A 72 -9.96 -8.11 -14.72
C ARG A 72 -8.82 -8.82 -15.45
N LEU A 73 -8.81 -10.15 -15.39
CA LEU A 73 -7.73 -10.94 -15.97
C LEU A 73 -7.51 -10.65 -17.47
N TYR A 74 -8.58 -10.37 -18.23
CA TYR A 74 -8.50 -10.09 -19.65
C TYR A 74 -8.00 -8.67 -19.99
N ASP A 75 -8.02 -7.74 -19.03
CA ASP A 75 -7.53 -6.35 -19.20
C ASP A 75 -5.99 -6.28 -19.19
N ILE A 76 -5.32 -7.35 -18.76
CA ILE A 76 -3.86 -7.50 -18.82
C ILE A 76 -3.47 -7.80 -20.27
N ALA A 77 -2.73 -6.88 -20.90
CA ALA A 77 -2.40 -6.97 -22.32
C ALA A 77 -1.45 -8.14 -22.65
N ASP A 78 -0.42 -8.36 -21.84
CA ASP A 78 0.58 -9.41 -22.08
C ASP A 78 0.05 -10.80 -21.64
N PRO A 79 -0.05 -11.79 -22.56
CA PRO A 79 -0.51 -13.14 -22.23
C PRO A 79 0.35 -13.86 -21.18
N LYS A 80 1.67 -13.60 -21.13
CA LYS A 80 2.57 -14.20 -20.14
C LYS A 80 2.29 -13.68 -18.74
N LEU A 81 2.05 -12.37 -18.63
CA LEU A 81 1.69 -11.73 -17.37
C LEU A 81 0.29 -12.18 -16.92
N ARG A 82 -0.66 -12.28 -17.86
CA ARG A 82 -1.99 -12.83 -17.60
C ARG A 82 -1.91 -14.24 -17.03
N LYS A 83 -1.09 -15.11 -17.62
CA LYS A 83 -0.86 -16.46 -17.09
C LYS A 83 -0.27 -16.42 -15.68
N ARG A 84 0.72 -15.57 -15.42
CA ARG A 84 1.30 -15.42 -14.08
C ARG A 84 0.27 -14.98 -13.04
N VAL A 85 -0.62 -14.05 -13.38
CA VAL A 85 -1.72 -13.64 -12.49
C VAL A 85 -2.70 -14.79 -12.27
N LYS A 86 -3.06 -15.54 -13.32
CA LYS A 86 -3.92 -16.72 -13.21
C LYS A 86 -3.30 -17.82 -12.33
N ASP A 87 -2.00 -18.04 -12.43
CA ASP A 87 -1.30 -19.02 -11.60
C ASP A 87 -1.21 -18.58 -10.13
N ALA A 88 -1.17 -17.27 -9.88
CA ALA A 88 -1.12 -16.67 -8.54
C ALA A 88 -2.50 -16.47 -7.89
N TYR A 89 -3.58 -16.46 -8.66
CA TYR A 89 -4.94 -16.18 -8.19
C TYR A 89 -5.91 -17.29 -8.58
N GLN A 90 -6.42 -18.00 -7.57
CA GLN A 90 -7.30 -19.17 -7.75
C GLN A 90 -8.80 -18.85 -7.78
N GLY A 91 -9.18 -17.57 -7.75
CA GLY A 91 -10.59 -17.15 -7.75
C GLY A 91 -11.20 -16.99 -9.14
N ASP A 92 -12.36 -16.32 -9.21
CA ASP A 92 -13.08 -16.10 -10.47
C ASP A 92 -12.33 -15.10 -11.38
N PRO A 93 -11.95 -15.50 -12.61
CA PRO A 93 -11.25 -14.62 -13.56
C PRO A 93 -12.00 -13.34 -13.96
N ASN A 94 -13.33 -13.30 -13.76
CA ASN A 94 -14.17 -12.14 -14.08
C ASN A 94 -14.19 -11.10 -12.96
N GLN A 95 -13.63 -11.42 -11.80
CA GLN A 95 -13.50 -10.46 -10.71
C GLN A 95 -12.50 -9.37 -11.06
N GLN A 96 -12.79 -8.18 -10.56
CA GLN A 96 -11.85 -7.07 -10.56
C GLN A 96 -10.73 -7.35 -9.58
N LEU A 97 -9.49 -7.23 -10.04
CA LEU A 97 -8.29 -7.62 -9.31
C LEU A 97 -7.44 -6.41 -8.94
N ILE A 98 -6.75 -6.57 -7.82
CA ILE A 98 -5.74 -5.66 -7.31
C ILE A 98 -4.45 -6.43 -7.04
N ILE A 99 -3.32 -5.73 -7.05
CA ILE A 99 -2.06 -6.24 -6.52
C ILE A 99 -1.63 -5.39 -5.33
N GLU A 100 -1.28 -6.05 -4.25
CA GLU A 100 -0.90 -5.44 -2.99
C GLU A 100 0.25 -6.18 -2.32
N ALA A 101 1.05 -5.45 -1.54
CA ALA A 101 2.13 -6.04 -0.76
C ALA A 101 1.76 -6.05 0.73
N LEU A 102 1.37 -7.21 1.24
CA LEU A 102 0.92 -7.39 2.62
C LEU A 102 2.05 -7.85 3.54
N LEU A 103 2.00 -7.39 4.78
CA LEU A 103 2.95 -7.79 5.82
C LEU A 103 2.75 -9.26 6.17
N GLY A 104 3.79 -10.07 5.96
CA GLY A 104 3.79 -11.50 6.25
C GLY A 104 3.37 -12.40 5.09
N GLU A 105 2.66 -11.87 4.10
CA GLU A 105 2.22 -12.61 2.90
C GLU A 105 3.03 -12.26 1.64
N GLY A 106 3.63 -11.07 1.59
CA GLY A 106 4.38 -10.60 0.42
C GLY A 106 3.45 -9.93 -0.61
N THR A 107 3.92 -9.90 -1.87
CA THR A 107 3.16 -9.31 -2.97
C THR A 107 2.20 -10.33 -3.56
N ILE A 108 0.89 -10.06 -3.44
CA ILE A 108 -0.18 -11.00 -3.80
C ILE A 108 -1.19 -10.36 -4.75
N VAL A 109 -1.95 -11.20 -5.45
CA VAL A 109 -3.14 -10.80 -6.20
C VAL A 109 -4.37 -11.06 -5.33
N ALA A 110 -5.27 -10.09 -5.23
CA ALA A 110 -6.51 -10.22 -4.49
C ALA A 110 -7.68 -9.64 -5.29
N PRO A 111 -8.93 -10.11 -5.07
CA PRO A 111 -10.08 -9.46 -5.64
C PRO A 111 -10.40 -8.19 -4.85
N ILE A 112 -10.80 -7.12 -5.53
CA ILE A 112 -11.15 -5.86 -4.85
C ILE A 112 -12.31 -6.02 -3.85
N SER A 113 -13.17 -7.02 -4.06
CA SER A 113 -14.27 -7.36 -3.13
C SER A 113 -13.81 -7.73 -1.73
N LYS A 114 -12.52 -8.07 -1.53
CA LYS A 114 -11.90 -8.20 -0.21
C LYS A 114 -12.13 -6.96 0.66
N TYR A 115 -12.14 -5.78 0.04
CA TYR A 115 -12.25 -4.49 0.72
C TYR A 115 -13.62 -3.84 0.62
N ARG A 116 -14.67 -4.63 0.36
CA ARG A 116 -16.05 -4.14 0.21
C ARG A 116 -16.55 -3.31 1.39
N MET A 117 -16.11 -3.66 2.60
CA MET A 117 -16.54 -3.01 3.84
C MET A 117 -15.52 -1.98 4.36
N GLU A 118 -14.43 -1.75 3.63
CA GLU A 118 -13.41 -0.77 4.01
C GLU A 118 -13.68 0.59 3.39
N HIS A 119 -13.11 1.63 3.99
CA HIS A 119 -13.08 2.94 3.39
C HIS A 119 -11.97 3.00 2.32
N LEU A 120 -12.40 3.20 1.09
CA LEU A 120 -11.55 3.24 -0.10
C LEU A 120 -11.53 4.63 -0.73
N ARG A 121 -10.40 4.97 -1.34
CA ARG A 121 -10.23 6.17 -2.17
C ARG A 121 -9.43 5.81 -3.42
N ILE A 122 -9.88 6.31 -4.56
CA ILE A 122 -9.14 6.15 -5.82
C ILE A 122 -8.17 7.32 -5.96
N CYS A 123 -6.90 7.01 -6.13
CA CYS A 123 -5.86 7.92 -6.58
C CYS A 123 -5.56 7.58 -8.04
N ARG A 124 -6.08 8.40 -8.96
CA ARG A 124 -5.91 8.19 -10.40
C ARG A 124 -4.75 9.04 -10.91
N PRO A 125 -3.70 8.47 -11.50
CA PRO A 125 -2.60 9.25 -12.05
C PRO A 125 -3.04 10.07 -13.26
N SER A 126 -3.02 11.39 -13.12
CA SER A 126 -3.50 12.33 -14.14
C SER A 126 -2.56 12.33 -15.35
N GLY A 127 -3.10 12.11 -16.55
CA GLY A 127 -2.33 12.11 -17.79
C GLY A 127 -1.42 10.90 -18.00
N LEU A 128 -1.58 9.83 -17.20
CA LEU A 128 -0.85 8.58 -17.44
C LEU A 128 -1.33 7.93 -18.74
N GLU A 129 -0.40 7.61 -19.64
CA GLU A 129 -0.71 6.94 -20.89
C GLU A 129 -1.16 5.48 -20.62
N PRO A 130 -2.16 4.95 -21.35
CA PRO A 130 -2.59 3.55 -21.19
C PRO A 130 -1.45 2.53 -21.35
N SER A 131 -0.46 2.83 -22.20
CA SER A 131 0.73 1.98 -22.40
C SER A 131 1.62 1.95 -21.15
N ASP A 132 1.82 3.10 -20.50
CA ASP A 132 2.56 3.20 -19.25
C ASP A 132 1.82 2.58 -18.06
N ALA A 133 0.48 2.68 -18.02
CA ALA A 133 -0.32 1.93 -17.05
C ALA A 133 -0.07 0.42 -17.16
N GLN A 134 -0.03 -0.13 -18.38
CA GLN A 134 0.31 -1.55 -18.59
C GLN A 134 1.75 -1.88 -18.18
N ARG A 135 2.71 -0.95 -18.35
CA ARG A 135 4.09 -1.11 -17.88
C ARG A 135 4.20 -1.12 -16.35
N ILE A 136 3.45 -0.26 -15.66
CA ILE A 136 3.32 -0.26 -14.20
C ILE A 136 2.75 -1.61 -13.74
N ILE A 137 1.63 -2.04 -14.32
CA ILE A 137 0.99 -3.33 -14.01
C ILE A 137 1.99 -4.47 -14.24
N ALA A 138 2.73 -4.45 -15.35
CA ALA A 138 3.75 -5.45 -15.64
C ALA A 138 4.88 -5.48 -14.62
N TYR A 139 5.35 -4.33 -14.15
CA TYR A 139 6.36 -4.26 -13.11
C TYR A 139 5.87 -4.92 -11.83
N VAL A 140 4.66 -4.58 -11.38
CA VAL A 140 4.09 -5.11 -10.14
C VAL A 140 3.82 -6.62 -10.26
N ILE A 141 3.30 -7.10 -11.39
CA ILE A 141 3.09 -8.54 -11.65
C ILE A 141 4.42 -9.33 -11.57
N LYS A 142 5.52 -8.76 -12.07
CA LYS A 142 6.84 -9.41 -12.01
C LYS A 142 7.35 -9.60 -10.58
N HIS A 143 6.87 -8.80 -9.64
CA HIS A 143 7.21 -8.86 -8.21
C HIS A 143 6.22 -9.70 -7.38
N LEU A 144 5.22 -10.35 -8.02
CA LEU A 144 4.37 -11.31 -7.33
C LEU A 144 5.20 -12.42 -6.67
N GLY A 145 4.87 -12.73 -5.43
CA GLY A 145 5.59 -13.70 -4.61
C GLY A 145 6.87 -13.17 -3.97
N SER A 146 7.27 -11.92 -4.21
CA SER A 146 8.36 -11.29 -3.46
C SER A 146 7.97 -11.22 -1.99
N GLY A 147 8.69 -11.99 -1.16
CA GLY A 147 8.42 -12.16 0.25
C GLY A 147 8.72 -10.92 1.07
N TYR A 148 7.92 -10.72 2.11
CA TYR A 148 8.07 -9.65 3.08
C TYR A 148 8.67 -10.20 4.38
N ASP A 149 9.64 -9.53 5.02
CA ASP A 149 10.19 -10.03 6.29
C ASP A 149 9.34 -9.54 7.49
N VAL A 150 8.88 -10.51 8.28
CA VAL A 150 8.25 -10.36 9.59
C VAL A 150 9.02 -9.49 10.58
N ARG A 151 10.33 -9.27 10.38
CA ARG A 151 11.13 -8.33 11.18
C ARG A 151 10.54 -6.93 11.20
N GLN A 152 10.05 -6.43 10.06
CA GLN A 152 9.42 -5.10 10.01
C GLN A 152 8.11 -5.06 10.81
N LEU A 153 7.39 -6.18 10.85
CA LEU A 153 6.16 -6.30 11.64
C LEU A 153 6.46 -6.31 13.14
N LEU A 154 7.51 -7.02 13.58
CA LEU A 154 7.98 -6.99 14.96
C LEU A 154 8.51 -5.60 15.37
N ASP A 155 9.22 -4.95 14.46
CA ASP A 155 9.69 -3.58 14.60
C ASP A 155 8.54 -2.57 14.66
N LEU A 156 7.39 -2.85 14.05
CA LEU A 156 6.19 -2.02 14.19
C LEU A 156 5.44 -2.31 15.49
N ALA A 157 5.38 -3.59 15.89
CA ALA A 157 4.75 -4.05 17.13
C ALA A 157 5.29 -3.36 18.38
N ARG A 158 6.57 -2.93 18.35
CA ARG A 158 7.19 -2.18 19.46
C ARG A 158 6.48 -0.86 19.79
N PHE A 159 5.81 -0.25 18.81
CA PHE A 159 5.07 0.99 18.99
C PHE A 159 3.65 0.76 19.55
N LEU A 160 3.12 -0.46 19.44
CA LEU A 160 1.83 -0.85 20.01
C LEU A 160 1.90 -1.17 21.50
N PHE A 161 3.10 -1.45 22.02
CA PHE A 161 3.25 -1.78 23.42
C PHE A 161 3.13 -0.52 24.29
N PRO A 162 2.19 -0.46 25.24
CA PRO A 162 1.98 0.73 26.05
C PRO A 162 3.24 1.04 26.87
N TRP A 163 3.89 2.15 26.54
CA TRP A 163 5.07 2.68 27.24
C TRP A 163 4.84 2.98 28.72
N THR A 164 3.56 3.00 29.13
CA THR A 164 3.08 3.16 30.50
C THR A 164 3.28 1.91 31.36
N VAL A 165 3.29 0.71 30.76
CA VAL A 165 3.40 -0.57 31.49
C VAL A 165 4.87 -1.02 31.65
N LEU A 166 5.80 -0.47 30.85
CA LEU A 166 7.20 -0.87 30.85
C LEU A 166 8.06 -0.08 31.88
N PRO A 167 8.82 -0.76 32.75
CA PRO A 167 9.72 -0.11 33.70
C PRO A 167 10.71 0.85 33.02
N ARG A 168 10.98 2.03 33.62
CA ARG A 168 11.82 3.10 33.04
C ARG A 168 13.19 2.61 32.50
N ARG A 169 13.77 1.57 33.10
CA ARG A 169 15.07 0.98 32.70
C ARG A 169 14.99 0.20 31.38
N TRP A 170 13.84 -0.40 31.07
CA TRP A 170 13.64 -1.21 29.87
C TRP A 170 13.15 -0.37 28.68
N ARG A 171 12.51 0.76 28.96
CA ARG A 171 12.09 1.78 27.98
C ARG A 171 13.25 2.25 27.10
N TRP A 172 14.40 2.54 27.70
CA TRP A 172 15.60 2.94 26.95
C TRP A 172 16.13 1.78 26.09
N ARG A 173 16.25 0.56 26.66
CA ARG A 173 16.81 -0.60 25.93
C ARG A 173 15.93 -1.08 24.76
N TRP A 174 14.60 -0.93 24.87
CA TRP A 174 13.65 -1.16 23.78
C TRP A 174 13.68 -0.07 22.69
N ARG A 175 14.04 1.18 23.04
CA ARG A 175 14.14 2.30 22.10
C ARG A 175 15.45 2.30 21.28
N TRP A 176 16.55 1.80 21.85
CA TRP A 176 17.90 1.86 21.25
C TRP A 176 18.24 0.73 20.26
N ARG A 177 17.44 -0.33 20.14
CA ARG A 177 17.64 -1.42 19.16
C ARG A 177 16.78 -1.24 17.90
N SER A 178 16.50 -0.01 17.52
CA SER A 178 15.72 0.29 16.32
C SER A 178 16.56 0.07 15.07
N SER A 179 16.42 -1.08 14.42
CA SER A 179 16.95 -1.27 13.07
C SER A 179 16.11 -0.55 12.00
N LEU A 180 14.90 -0.09 12.36
CA LEU A 180 14.04 0.78 11.56
C LEU A 180 14.72 2.08 11.07
N PHE A 181 15.84 2.48 11.69
CA PHE A 181 16.67 3.61 11.29
C PHE A 181 18.17 3.27 11.19
N GLU A 182 18.56 1.99 11.23
CA GLU A 182 19.96 1.63 11.00
C GLU A 182 20.28 1.77 9.51
N HIS A 183 21.26 2.63 9.27
CA HIS A 183 21.86 3.01 8.01
C HIS A 183 22.57 1.83 7.33
N ASN A 184 21.84 0.76 6.99
CA ASN A 184 22.36 -0.34 6.18
C ASN A 184 22.07 -0.07 4.70
N VAL A 185 22.96 0.72 4.10
CA VAL A 185 23.02 1.07 2.66
C VAL A 185 23.29 -0.15 1.75
N GLY A 186 23.38 -1.38 2.29
CA GLY A 186 23.87 -2.55 1.54
C GLY A 186 22.97 -3.80 1.49
N GLY A 187 21.75 -3.81 2.04
CA GLY A 187 20.87 -4.99 2.01
C GLY A 187 19.60 -4.77 1.18
N PRO A 188 19.08 -5.76 0.42
CA PRO A 188 17.86 -5.61 -0.39
C PRO A 188 16.68 -5.29 0.55
N THR A 189 16.31 -4.01 0.56
CA THR A 189 15.45 -3.40 1.58
C THR A 189 13.99 -3.49 1.13
N ARG A 190 13.49 -4.71 1.28
CA ARG A 190 12.12 -5.18 1.59
C ARG A 190 11.01 -4.13 1.45
N THR A 191 10.24 -4.34 0.40
CA THR A 191 9.33 -3.40 -0.26
C THR A 191 7.99 -3.27 0.45
N VAL A 192 7.79 -2.17 1.21
CA VAL A 192 6.47 -1.69 1.69
C VAL A 192 5.52 -1.53 0.49
N CYS A 193 4.21 -1.72 0.67
CA CYS A 193 3.19 -1.52 -0.38
C CYS A 193 3.41 -0.25 -1.23
N SER A 194 3.66 0.88 -0.59
CA SER A 194 3.92 2.16 -1.28
C SER A 194 5.28 2.22 -1.98
N CYS A 195 6.29 1.47 -1.51
CA CYS A 195 7.58 1.38 -2.17
C CYS A 195 7.49 0.63 -3.52
N LEU A 196 6.74 -0.48 -3.56
CA LEU A 196 6.55 -1.26 -4.80
C LEU A 196 5.89 -0.42 -5.87
N LEU A 197 4.85 0.31 -5.48
CA LEU A 197 4.15 1.25 -6.36
C LEU A 197 5.09 2.39 -6.75
N ALA A 198 5.79 3.02 -5.82
CA ALA A 198 6.71 4.12 -6.13
C ALA A 198 7.81 3.71 -7.12
N GLU A 199 8.35 2.49 -7.01
CA GLU A 199 9.28 1.95 -8.01
C GLU A 199 8.63 1.76 -9.38
N ALA A 200 7.40 1.23 -9.41
CA ALA A 200 6.66 1.00 -10.66
C ALA A 200 6.37 2.32 -11.40
N TYR A 201 5.93 3.38 -10.70
CA TYR A 201 5.69 4.69 -11.32
C TYR A 201 7.00 5.37 -11.73
N ASN A 202 8.08 5.22 -10.95
CA ASN A 202 9.39 5.74 -11.33
C ASN A 202 9.95 5.12 -12.61
N LEU A 203 9.60 3.86 -12.92
CA LEU A 203 10.00 3.16 -14.14
C LEU A 203 9.43 3.80 -15.40
N VAL A 204 8.21 4.34 -15.32
CA VAL A 204 7.57 5.10 -16.41
C VAL A 204 7.81 6.60 -16.29
N ASN A 205 8.73 7.02 -15.41
CA ASN A 205 9.03 8.43 -15.13
C ASN A 205 7.82 9.27 -14.68
N PHE A 206 6.79 8.63 -14.12
CA PHE A 206 5.64 9.34 -13.61
C PHE A 206 5.96 9.95 -12.23
N PRO A 207 5.80 11.26 -12.04
CA PRO A 207 6.14 11.92 -10.78
C PRO A 207 5.05 11.69 -9.71
N ILE A 208 5.41 11.10 -8.57
CA ILE A 208 4.51 11.04 -7.40
C ILE A 208 4.66 12.31 -6.56
N LEU A 209 5.83 12.57 -6.01
CA LEU A 209 6.15 13.83 -5.32
C LEU A 209 7.57 14.27 -5.72
N PRO A 210 7.76 14.88 -6.89
CA PRO A 210 9.07 15.32 -7.30
C PRO A 210 9.52 16.49 -6.41
N PHE A 211 10.80 16.52 -6.07
CA PHE A 211 11.39 17.72 -5.47
C PHE A 211 11.68 18.72 -6.58
N ILE A 212 11.13 19.92 -6.46
CA ILE A 212 11.33 20.99 -7.42
C ILE A 212 12.46 21.88 -6.89
N ASP A 213 13.60 21.83 -7.55
CA ASP A 213 14.71 22.74 -7.30
C ASP A 213 14.67 23.86 -8.35
N ARG A 214 14.65 25.10 -7.88
CA ARG A 214 14.73 26.28 -8.75
C ARG A 214 16.15 26.79 -8.68
N GLY A 215 16.89 26.65 -9.79
CA GLY A 215 18.22 27.22 -9.91
C GLY A 215 18.17 28.75 -9.92
N ASP A 216 19.28 29.39 -9.55
CA ASP A 216 19.43 30.85 -9.58
C ASP A 216 19.30 31.43 -11.01
N ASP A 217 19.42 30.58 -12.03
CA ASP A 217 19.22 30.86 -13.45
C ASP A 217 17.75 30.77 -13.92
N GLY A 218 16.82 30.46 -13.00
CA GLY A 218 15.40 30.25 -13.32
C GLY A 218 15.08 28.86 -13.88
N SER A 219 16.07 27.95 -13.98
CA SER A 219 15.83 26.57 -14.41
C SER A 219 15.07 25.79 -13.33
N ILE A 220 14.11 24.96 -13.76
CA ILE A 220 13.33 24.09 -12.88
C ILE A 220 13.85 22.66 -13.05
N ARG A 221 14.44 22.10 -12.00
CA ARG A 221 14.94 20.73 -11.97
C ARG A 221 14.03 19.86 -11.10
N PHE A 222 13.59 18.73 -11.65
CA PHE A 222 12.80 17.74 -10.92
C PHE A 222 13.70 16.60 -10.46
N PHE A 223 13.77 16.39 -9.14
CA PHE A 223 14.49 15.26 -8.56
C PHE A 223 13.52 14.18 -8.08
N LYS A 224 13.81 12.92 -8.46
CA LYS A 224 13.06 11.76 -7.98
C LYS A 224 13.38 11.51 -6.50
N ARG A 225 12.35 11.32 -5.68
CA ARG A 225 12.50 10.89 -4.28
C ARG A 225 12.83 9.41 -4.19
N ASN A 226 13.46 9.01 -3.08
CA ASN A 226 13.73 7.60 -2.80
C ASN A 226 12.39 6.84 -2.62
N PRO A 227 12.11 5.78 -3.42
CA PRO A 227 10.90 4.97 -3.32
C PRO A 227 10.57 4.47 -1.91
N ARG A 228 11.60 4.20 -1.09
CA ARG A 228 11.46 3.63 0.24
C ARG A 228 10.87 4.58 1.27
N LEU A 229 10.83 5.87 0.96
CA LEU A 229 10.30 6.90 1.85
C LEU A 229 8.83 7.22 1.57
N PHE A 230 8.26 6.66 0.49
CA PHE A 230 6.86 6.85 0.18
C PHE A 230 5.96 6.06 1.13
N THR A 231 4.87 6.70 1.51
CA THR A 231 3.78 6.19 2.32
C THR A 231 2.48 6.30 1.54
N PRO A 232 1.39 5.61 1.95
CA PRO A 232 0.12 5.70 1.24
C PRO A 232 -0.41 7.14 1.10
N LYS A 233 -0.14 7.99 2.10
CA LYS A 233 -0.52 9.42 2.10
C LYS A 233 0.10 10.20 0.95
N ASP A 234 1.28 9.82 0.47
CA ASP A 234 1.98 10.58 -0.56
C ASP A 234 1.26 10.52 -1.91
N PHE A 235 0.51 9.44 -2.19
CA PHE A 235 -0.36 9.36 -3.37
C PHE A 235 -1.60 10.25 -3.23
N ASP A 236 -2.15 10.40 -2.01
CA ASP A 236 -3.26 11.31 -1.72
C ASP A 236 -2.85 12.78 -1.81
N TYR A 237 -1.61 13.08 -1.39
CA TYR A 237 -1.07 14.45 -1.35
C TYR A 237 -0.49 14.92 -2.69
N SER A 238 -0.19 13.98 -3.59
CA SER A 238 0.43 14.31 -4.87
C SER A 238 -0.47 15.19 -5.75
N PRO A 239 0.09 16.25 -6.38
CA PRO A 239 -0.67 17.06 -7.33
C PRO A 239 -0.86 16.36 -8.70
N TYR A 240 -0.24 15.20 -8.91
CA TYR A 240 -0.33 14.44 -10.15
C TYR A 240 -1.36 13.30 -10.08
N PHE A 241 -2.11 13.21 -8.98
CA PHE A 241 -3.17 12.23 -8.81
C PHE A 241 -4.51 12.92 -8.57
N ASP A 242 -5.50 12.55 -9.37
CA ASP A 242 -6.89 12.89 -9.14
C ASP A 242 -7.45 12.03 -8.01
N ILE A 243 -8.04 12.69 -7.01
CA ILE A 243 -8.60 12.03 -5.83
C ILE A 243 -10.10 11.86 -5.99
N ILE A 244 -10.53 10.65 -6.34
CA ILE A 244 -11.93 10.33 -6.61
C ILE A 244 -12.54 9.66 -5.37
N LYS A 245 -13.69 10.19 -4.93
CA LYS A 245 -14.42 9.73 -3.76
C LYS A 245 -15.86 9.41 -4.16
N TYR A 246 -16.37 8.28 -3.67
CA TYR A 246 -17.77 7.90 -3.80
C TYR A 246 -18.37 7.77 -2.40
N PRO A 247 -18.87 8.85 -1.79
CA PRO A 247 -19.51 8.76 -0.49
C PRO A 247 -20.74 7.85 -0.57
N PHE A 248 -21.01 7.12 0.51
CA PHE A 248 -22.16 6.21 0.56
C PHE A 248 -23.53 6.93 0.40
N LEU A 249 -23.61 8.17 0.87
CA LEU A 249 -24.72 9.08 0.60
C LEU A 249 -24.24 10.12 -0.41
N GLY A 250 -24.81 10.12 -1.62
CA GLY A 250 -24.53 11.15 -2.62
C GLY A 250 -25.15 12.48 -2.20
N LEU A 251 -24.58 13.60 -2.66
CA LEU A 251 -25.23 14.91 -2.53
C LEU A 251 -26.60 14.92 -3.23
N ASP A 252 -26.72 14.19 -4.34
CA ASP A 252 -27.98 13.98 -5.07
C ASP A 252 -29.04 13.23 -4.23
N ASP A 253 -28.61 12.33 -3.34
CA ASP A 253 -29.50 11.60 -2.42
C ASP A 253 -29.87 12.44 -1.18
N LEU A 254 -29.11 13.52 -0.92
CA LEU A 254 -29.32 14.45 0.18
C LEU A 254 -30.21 15.65 -0.22
N GLY A 255 -30.57 15.79 -1.50
CA GLY A 255 -31.44 16.85 -1.99
C GLY A 255 -30.88 18.26 -1.77
N VAL A 256 -29.55 18.43 -1.82
CA VAL A 256 -28.84 19.71 -1.64
C VAL A 256 -28.40 20.27 -2.99
#